data_AF-A0A4Q1DDI0-F1
#
_entry.id   AF-A0A4Q1DDI0-F1
#
_cell.length_a   1.000
_cell.length_b   1.000
_cell.length_c   1.000
_cell.angle_alpha   90.00
_cell.angle_beta   90.00
_cell.angle_gamma   90.00
#
_symmetry.space_group_name_H-M   'P 1'
#
loop_
_entity.id
_entity.type
_entity.pdbx_description
1 polymer ?
#
loop_
_entity_poly.entity_id
_entity_poly.type
_entity_poly.pdbx_seq_one_letter_code
_entity_poly.pdbx_strand_id
1 'polypeptide(L)'
;MDDEKIRSYNLFRRLCNQNAESSLKAAELLKGNKVNHIVYHLSILALEEIGKIFIYYCNLNSSDKWDSDKRTIPLDDHIKKLFWSIWLPALTNEIITNDQLGEITSMATQLHERRLHSLYTDLSDTQNAADKIGDDEAEQVYQFAKSRLDLSQLEGDVDINSKPNELLIWFNSISNDEDKRKFIFGSEAQQKLVDLGTPGLWIGWLKSHFDQQEFDLRTLAESEIARERPTDDKKFEPKWRMRIKLDSQSHSIRHNVVTSFNSKYHEIKLTRGATPHVLFVDFTFEKSVTLHDLWDCGFLHTKLFVAALNIGSNGFIYWNLPLDLDKYYENITDLDNNNKLTLKLASKLAVAWQAEQMTLTEEELHLSKLTFDYLLDPLHKDDTDFITDYLNALAILAKSDIHCRLEMQSFGMFYSAFKKAVTRYQCCAEPEIKVVGYSQLQGVLKNKDAFDNIIDIGLTLASEHHVITLKEVFAMKQYCGAYILTLAVRKLMGDMNLKITQDLTK
;
A
#
# COMPACT_ATOMS: atom_id res chain seq x y z
N MET A 1 -30.77 18.38 13.63
CA MET A 1 -30.07 19.23 12.64
C MET A 1 -30.38 20.67 12.99
N ASP A 2 -29.51 21.62 12.64
CA ASP A 2 -29.83 23.06 12.74
C ASP A 2 -30.65 23.49 11.51
N ASP A 3 -31.48 24.54 11.62
CA ASP A 3 -32.39 25.05 10.60
C ASP A 3 -31.66 25.34 9.27
N GLU A 4 -30.43 25.87 9.35
CA GLU A 4 -29.59 26.17 8.19
C GLU A 4 -29.21 24.90 7.39
N LYS A 5 -28.96 23.79 8.08
CA LYS A 5 -28.61 22.50 7.43
C LYS A 5 -29.82 21.90 6.71
N ILE A 6 -31.02 22.03 7.28
CA ILE A 6 -32.26 21.55 6.67
C ILE A 6 -32.60 22.35 5.42
N ARG A 7 -32.48 23.68 5.50
CA ARG A 7 -32.67 24.55 4.32
C ARG A 7 -31.70 24.20 3.20
N SER A 8 -30.43 23.99 3.55
CA SER A 8 -29.39 23.58 2.60
C SER A 8 -29.67 22.21 1.99
N TYR A 9 -30.14 21.25 2.79
CA TYR A 9 -30.56 19.92 2.33
C TYR A 9 -31.74 19.98 1.37
N ASN A 10 -32.82 20.67 1.74
CA ASN A 10 -34.01 20.79 0.90
C ASN A 10 -33.70 21.52 -0.41
N LEU A 11 -32.81 22.52 -0.39
CA LEU A 11 -32.29 23.14 -1.60
C LEU A 11 -31.52 22.13 -2.47
N PHE A 12 -30.58 21.38 -1.89
CA PHE A 12 -29.80 20.36 -2.59
C PHE A 12 -30.72 19.28 -3.22
N ARG A 13 -31.69 18.78 -2.46
CA ARG A 13 -32.69 17.81 -2.91
C ARG A 13 -33.45 18.32 -4.14
N ARG A 14 -33.95 19.56 -4.09
CA ARG A 14 -34.63 20.18 -5.24
C ARG A 14 -33.72 20.28 -6.47
N LEU A 15 -32.46 20.66 -6.29
CA LEU A 15 -31.50 20.75 -7.39
C LEU A 15 -31.21 19.37 -8.02
N CYS A 16 -31.02 18.32 -7.21
CA CYS A 16 -30.85 16.96 -7.71
C CYS A 16 -32.09 16.48 -8.48
N ASN A 17 -33.30 16.70 -7.96
CA ASN A 17 -34.54 16.35 -8.64
C ASN A 17 -34.71 17.12 -9.96
N GLN A 18 -34.38 18.41 -10.00
CA GLN A 18 -34.40 19.22 -11.22
C GLN A 18 -33.38 18.72 -12.26
N ASN A 19 -32.19 18.31 -11.82
CA ASN A 19 -31.16 17.79 -12.72
C ASN A 19 -31.55 16.41 -13.28
N ALA A 20 -32.12 15.53 -12.45
CA ALA A 20 -32.68 14.26 -12.86
C ALA A 20 -33.83 14.44 -13.87
N GLU A 21 -34.75 15.36 -13.60
CA GLU A 21 -35.86 15.70 -14.51
C GLU A 21 -35.36 16.23 -15.85
N SER A 22 -34.38 17.14 -15.84
CA SER A 22 -33.77 17.68 -17.05
C SER A 22 -33.08 16.60 -17.89
N SER A 23 -32.39 15.67 -17.21
CA SER A 23 -31.75 14.52 -17.87
C SER A 23 -32.78 13.60 -18.53
N LEU A 24 -33.89 13.30 -17.85
CA LEU A 24 -34.96 12.47 -18.42
C LEU A 24 -35.75 13.17 -19.53
N LYS A 25 -35.95 14.49 -19.45
CA LYS A 25 -36.52 15.28 -20.56
C LYS A 25 -35.63 15.23 -21.80
N ALA A 26 -34.32 15.37 -21.62
CA ALA A 26 -33.36 15.21 -22.72
C ALA A 26 -33.36 13.78 -23.27
N ALA A 27 -33.40 12.77 -22.40
CA ALA A 27 -33.50 11.36 -22.81
C ALA A 27 -34.76 11.12 -23.66
N GLU A 28 -35.92 11.65 -23.23
CA GLU A 28 -37.20 11.51 -23.94
C GLU A 28 -37.15 12.11 -25.35
N LEU A 29 -36.52 13.30 -25.53
CA LEU A 29 -36.34 13.92 -26.84
C LEU A 29 -35.46 13.09 -27.78
N LEU A 30 -34.55 12.29 -27.24
CA LEU A 30 -33.59 11.49 -27.99
C LEU A 30 -34.10 10.08 -28.33
N LYS A 31 -35.21 9.63 -27.73
CA LYS A 31 -35.81 8.32 -28.02
C LYS A 31 -36.21 8.19 -29.49
N GLY A 32 -35.99 7.01 -30.06
CA GLY A 32 -36.27 6.72 -31.47
C GLY A 32 -35.30 7.36 -32.48
N ASN A 33 -34.34 8.19 -32.04
CA ASN A 33 -33.35 8.83 -32.93
C ASN A 33 -32.06 8.01 -33.12
N LYS A 34 -32.11 6.70 -32.86
CA LYS A 34 -30.96 5.78 -32.98
C LYS A 34 -29.73 6.18 -32.14
N VAL A 35 -29.97 6.72 -30.95
CA VAL A 35 -28.94 7.13 -29.98
C VAL A 35 -29.22 6.53 -28.59
N ASN A 36 -29.61 5.26 -28.56
CA ASN A 36 -30.07 4.56 -27.35
C ASN A 36 -29.03 4.57 -26.21
N HIS A 37 -27.75 4.47 -26.54
CA HIS A 37 -26.66 4.62 -25.56
C HIS A 37 -26.67 5.98 -24.81
N ILE A 38 -27.10 7.07 -25.46
CA ILE A 38 -27.23 8.39 -24.82
C ILE A 38 -28.48 8.44 -23.95
N VAL A 39 -29.61 7.90 -24.42
CA VAL A 39 -30.84 7.76 -23.62
C VAL A 39 -30.53 6.99 -22.34
N TYR A 40 -29.86 5.84 -22.48
CA TYR A 40 -29.39 5.02 -21.36
C TYR A 40 -28.52 5.82 -20.39
N HIS A 41 -27.50 6.53 -20.90
CA HIS A 41 -26.61 7.33 -20.08
C HIS A 41 -27.35 8.40 -19.26
N LEU A 42 -28.27 9.13 -19.88
CA LEU A 42 -29.03 10.19 -19.23
C LEU A 42 -29.99 9.63 -18.17
N SER A 43 -30.58 8.46 -18.41
CA SER A 43 -31.39 7.75 -17.41
C SER A 43 -30.57 7.27 -16.22
N ILE A 44 -29.35 6.76 -16.44
CA ILE A 44 -28.42 6.43 -15.35
C ILE A 44 -28.00 7.67 -14.56
N LEU A 45 -27.72 8.80 -15.25
CA LEU A 45 -27.39 10.06 -14.58
C LEU A 45 -28.53 10.55 -13.67
N ALA A 46 -29.78 10.42 -14.12
CA ALA A 46 -30.94 10.75 -13.31
C ALA A 46 -31.04 9.90 -12.03
N LEU A 47 -30.79 8.59 -12.14
CA LEU A 47 -30.71 7.69 -10.98
C LEU A 47 -29.60 8.10 -10.01
N GLU A 48 -28.41 8.46 -10.51
CA GLU A 48 -27.32 8.92 -9.67
C GLU A 48 -27.69 10.17 -8.87
N GLU A 49 -28.33 11.16 -9.49
CA GLU A 49 -28.82 12.36 -8.79
C GLU A 49 -29.81 12.03 -7.67
N ILE A 50 -30.72 11.09 -7.91
CA ILE A 50 -31.67 10.62 -6.90
C ILE A 50 -30.93 9.94 -5.74
N GLY A 51 -29.94 9.10 -6.02
CA GLY A 51 -29.11 8.45 -5.00
C GLY A 51 -28.31 9.43 -4.13
N LYS A 52 -27.83 10.54 -4.70
CA LYS A 52 -27.08 11.58 -3.95
C LYS A 52 -27.90 12.18 -2.82
N ILE A 53 -29.21 12.35 -3.02
CA ILE A 53 -30.11 12.95 -2.05
C ILE A 53 -30.04 12.18 -0.72
N PHE A 54 -30.13 10.85 -0.79
CA PHE A 54 -30.06 10.00 0.40
C PHE A 54 -28.67 10.02 1.07
N ILE A 55 -27.61 9.89 0.28
CA ILE A 55 -26.23 9.91 0.80
C ILE A 55 -25.98 11.21 1.58
N TYR A 56 -26.38 12.35 1.01
CA TYR A 56 -26.23 13.64 1.66
C TYR A 56 -27.09 13.75 2.92
N TYR A 57 -28.31 13.21 2.90
CA TYR A 57 -29.19 13.18 4.07
C TYR A 57 -28.58 12.42 5.25
N CYS A 58 -27.98 11.24 5.00
CA CYS A 58 -27.28 10.47 6.02
C CYS A 58 -26.02 11.20 6.52
N ASN A 59 -25.22 11.79 5.63
CA ASN A 59 -23.99 12.51 5.99
C ASN A 59 -24.27 13.76 6.85
N LEU A 60 -25.40 14.45 6.64
CA LEU A 60 -25.78 15.61 7.47
C LEU A 60 -26.16 15.23 8.90
N ASN A 61 -26.58 13.97 9.11
CA ASN A 61 -27.06 13.46 10.39
C ASN A 61 -26.06 12.53 11.10
N SER A 62 -24.91 12.20 10.49
CA SER A 62 -23.85 11.46 11.15
C SER A 62 -23.19 12.27 12.27
N SER A 63 -22.94 11.63 13.41
CA SER A 63 -22.24 12.22 14.57
C SER A 63 -20.74 12.39 14.35
N ASP A 64 -20.18 11.74 13.33
CA ASP A 64 -18.74 11.72 13.07
C ASP A 64 -18.27 13.09 12.56
N LYS A 65 -17.59 13.83 13.45
CA LYS A 65 -16.89 15.09 13.14
C LYS A 65 -15.54 14.87 12.45
N TRP A 66 -15.28 13.70 11.86
CA TRP A 66 -13.98 13.34 11.30
C TRP A 66 -13.87 13.74 9.82
N ASP A 67 -12.82 14.49 9.52
CA ASP A 67 -12.39 15.04 8.23
C ASP A 67 -13.43 15.82 7.41
N SER A 68 -13.16 17.11 7.19
CA SER A 68 -13.90 17.95 6.23
C SER A 68 -13.95 17.32 4.83
N ASP A 69 -12.98 16.48 4.49
CA ASP A 69 -12.83 15.83 3.19
C ASP A 69 -13.86 14.71 2.94
N LYS A 70 -14.43 14.07 3.97
CA LYS A 70 -15.42 12.98 3.80
C LYS A 70 -16.88 13.44 3.81
N ARG A 71 -17.15 14.75 3.95
CA ARG A 71 -18.48 15.33 3.66
C ARG A 71 -18.75 15.45 2.17
N THR A 72 -17.76 15.20 1.34
CA THR A 72 -17.95 15.08 -0.11
C THR A 72 -18.81 13.86 -0.38
N ILE A 73 -19.94 14.07 -1.03
CA ILE A 73 -20.58 12.99 -1.78
C ILE A 73 -19.48 12.50 -2.74
N PRO A 74 -19.04 11.23 -2.70
CA PRO A 74 -18.03 10.76 -3.63
C PRO A 74 -18.57 11.00 -5.03
N LEU A 75 -18.05 12.02 -5.72
CA LEU A 75 -18.52 12.38 -7.06
C LEU A 75 -18.24 11.24 -8.04
N ASP A 76 -17.30 10.34 -7.69
CA ASP A 76 -16.83 9.26 -8.55
C ASP A 76 -17.37 7.87 -8.17
N ASP A 77 -18.06 7.70 -7.02
CA ASP A 77 -18.67 6.40 -6.66
C ASP A 77 -20.08 6.27 -7.27
N HIS A 78 -20.09 6.06 -8.59
CA HIS A 78 -21.31 5.90 -9.40
C HIS A 78 -22.16 4.70 -8.97
N ILE A 79 -21.51 3.56 -8.70
CA ILE A 79 -22.19 2.33 -8.27
C ILE A 79 -22.95 2.57 -6.95
N LYS A 80 -22.33 3.26 -5.98
CA LYS A 80 -22.99 3.58 -4.71
C LYS A 80 -24.23 4.46 -4.90
N LYS A 81 -24.16 5.49 -5.75
CA LYS A 81 -25.33 6.34 -6.04
C LYS A 81 -26.45 5.54 -6.68
N LEU A 82 -26.11 4.66 -7.64
CA LEU A 82 -27.08 3.78 -8.28
C LEU A 82 -27.70 2.81 -7.27
N PHE A 83 -26.90 2.19 -6.43
CA PHE A 83 -27.39 1.31 -5.36
C PHE A 83 -28.44 2.01 -4.48
N TRP A 84 -28.14 3.21 -3.96
CA TRP A 84 -29.09 3.96 -3.14
C TRP A 84 -30.33 4.40 -3.92
N SER A 85 -30.16 4.73 -5.21
CA SER A 85 -31.27 5.06 -6.11
C SER A 85 -32.14 3.87 -6.50
N ILE A 86 -31.73 2.63 -6.23
CA ILE A 86 -32.53 1.41 -6.47
C ILE A 86 -33.15 0.97 -5.14
N TRP A 87 -32.34 0.96 -4.07
CA TRP A 87 -32.69 0.32 -2.81
C TRP A 87 -33.63 1.13 -1.89
N LEU A 88 -33.66 2.46 -2.00
CA LEU A 88 -34.35 3.33 -1.03
C LEU A 88 -35.86 2.99 -0.75
N PRO A 89 -36.74 2.80 -1.75
CA PRO A 89 -38.12 2.31 -1.62
C PRO A 89 -38.27 0.86 -1.20
N ALA A 90 -37.26 0.01 -1.39
CA ALA A 90 -37.32 -1.36 -0.87
C ALA A 90 -37.28 -1.38 0.68
N LEU A 91 -36.84 -0.27 1.30
CA LEU A 91 -36.89 -0.10 2.75
C LEU A 91 -38.30 0.15 3.29
N THR A 92 -39.27 0.56 2.45
CA THR A 92 -40.54 1.09 2.96
C THR A 92 -41.70 0.10 2.99
N ASN A 93 -41.69 -1.07 2.32
CA ASN A 93 -42.85 -1.99 2.46
C ASN A 93 -42.77 -3.45 1.95
N GLU A 94 -41.62 -4.04 1.57
CA GLU A 94 -41.64 -5.43 1.05
C GLU A 94 -40.65 -6.38 1.73
N ILE A 95 -41.12 -7.63 1.92
CA ILE A 95 -40.26 -8.78 2.22
C ILE A 95 -39.46 -9.04 0.95
N ILE A 96 -38.14 -8.89 1.00
CA ILE A 96 -37.30 -9.08 -0.19
C ILE A 96 -37.00 -10.56 -0.36
N THR A 97 -37.27 -11.12 -1.55
CA THR A 97 -36.97 -12.52 -1.88
C THR A 97 -35.50 -12.72 -2.26
N ASN A 98 -35.04 -13.99 -2.26
CA ASN A 98 -33.69 -14.38 -2.68
C ASN A 98 -33.30 -13.81 -4.06
N ASP A 99 -34.22 -13.86 -5.03
CA ASP A 99 -33.95 -13.43 -6.40
C ASP A 99 -33.80 -11.90 -6.48
N GLN A 100 -34.66 -11.15 -5.77
CA GLN A 100 -34.68 -9.68 -5.77
C GLN A 100 -33.43 -9.03 -5.15
N LEU A 101 -32.71 -9.70 -4.25
CA LEU A 101 -31.54 -9.13 -3.53
C LEU A 101 -30.24 -9.21 -4.32
N GLY A 102 -29.95 -10.37 -4.91
CA GLY A 102 -28.82 -10.51 -5.84
C GLY A 102 -28.98 -9.57 -7.03
N GLU A 103 -30.22 -9.37 -7.48
CA GLU A 103 -30.58 -8.45 -8.54
C GLU A 103 -30.22 -6.99 -8.24
N ILE A 104 -30.46 -6.43 -7.04
CA ILE A 104 -30.24 -4.98 -6.79
C ILE A 104 -28.76 -4.56 -6.87
N THR A 105 -27.85 -5.32 -6.26
CA THR A 105 -26.41 -4.99 -6.28
C THR A 105 -25.78 -5.34 -7.63
N SER A 106 -26.20 -6.47 -8.20
CA SER A 106 -25.80 -6.87 -9.56
C SER A 106 -26.28 -5.83 -10.57
N MET A 107 -27.51 -5.32 -10.43
CA MET A 107 -28.10 -4.29 -11.27
C MET A 107 -27.33 -2.98 -11.15
N ALA A 108 -27.01 -2.47 -9.95
CA ALA A 108 -26.24 -1.24 -9.81
C ALA A 108 -24.87 -1.31 -10.53
N THR A 109 -24.17 -2.44 -10.40
CA THR A 109 -22.89 -2.69 -11.07
C THR A 109 -23.08 -2.84 -12.58
N GLN A 110 -24.03 -3.68 -13.01
CA GLN A 110 -24.34 -3.92 -14.42
C GLN A 110 -24.76 -2.64 -15.14
N LEU A 111 -25.63 -1.83 -14.56
CA LEU A 111 -26.05 -0.54 -15.13
C LEU A 111 -24.85 0.40 -15.33
N HIS A 112 -23.91 0.42 -14.38
CA HIS A 112 -22.71 1.24 -14.49
C HIS A 112 -21.72 0.72 -15.54
N GLU A 113 -21.39 -0.57 -15.51
CA GLU A 113 -20.50 -1.21 -16.49
C GLU A 113 -21.07 -1.11 -17.90
N ARG A 114 -22.39 -1.31 -18.04
CA ARG A 114 -23.11 -1.20 -19.29
C ARG A 114 -23.07 0.22 -19.83
N ARG A 115 -23.23 1.24 -18.96
CA ARG A 115 -23.04 2.66 -19.32
C ARG A 115 -21.62 2.92 -19.82
N LEU A 116 -20.58 2.44 -19.12
CA LEU A 116 -19.20 2.65 -19.55
C LEU A 116 -18.92 2.01 -20.91
N HIS A 117 -19.37 0.76 -21.09
CA HIS A 117 -19.20 0.01 -22.32
C HIS A 117 -19.93 0.65 -23.52
N SER A 118 -21.09 1.27 -23.29
CA SER A 118 -21.84 1.95 -24.36
C SER A 118 -21.40 3.39 -24.61
N LEU A 119 -20.77 4.05 -23.64
CA LEU A 119 -20.38 5.46 -23.73
C LEU A 119 -19.03 5.66 -24.42
N TYR A 120 -18.07 4.78 -24.15
CA TYR A 120 -16.73 4.86 -24.71
C TYR A 120 -16.54 3.84 -25.83
N THR A 121 -15.75 4.23 -26.83
CA THR A 121 -15.30 3.32 -27.90
C THR A 121 -13.92 2.77 -27.53
N ASP A 122 -13.78 1.46 -27.56
CA ASP A 122 -12.53 0.73 -27.35
C ASP A 122 -11.96 0.24 -28.69
N LEU A 123 -10.64 0.05 -28.76
CA LEU A 123 -9.93 -0.50 -29.92
C LEU A 123 -10.42 -1.92 -30.29
N SER A 124 -10.96 -2.66 -29.33
CA SER A 124 -11.51 -4.00 -29.54
C SER A 124 -12.97 -4.01 -29.99
N ASP A 125 -13.64 -2.87 -30.09
CA ASP A 125 -15.07 -2.82 -30.41
C ASP A 125 -15.35 -3.23 -31.87
N THR A 126 -16.31 -4.14 -32.04
CA THR A 126 -16.80 -4.58 -33.36
C THR A 126 -18.13 -3.96 -33.75
N GLN A 127 -18.70 -3.08 -32.90
CA GLN A 127 -20.00 -2.43 -33.09
C GLN A 127 -19.92 -0.96 -32.71
N ASN A 128 -20.75 -0.12 -33.34
CA ASN A 128 -20.87 1.29 -32.99
C ASN A 128 -21.56 1.43 -31.63
N ALA A 129 -21.18 2.44 -30.84
CA ALA A 129 -21.78 2.75 -29.53
C ALA A 129 -23.31 2.83 -29.58
N ALA A 130 -23.87 3.38 -30.66
CA ALA A 130 -25.31 3.47 -30.89
C ALA A 130 -26.02 2.11 -30.95
N ASP A 131 -25.33 1.07 -31.41
CA ASP A 131 -25.87 -0.28 -31.61
C ASP A 131 -25.64 -1.17 -30.38
N LYS A 132 -24.81 -0.73 -29.42
CA LYS A 132 -24.50 -1.50 -28.20
C LYS A 132 -25.69 -1.62 -27.26
N ILE A 133 -26.66 -0.69 -27.29
CA ILE A 133 -27.86 -0.68 -26.44
C ILE A 133 -29.11 -0.83 -27.31
N GLY A 134 -29.92 -1.85 -27.04
CA GLY A 134 -31.18 -2.08 -27.76
C GLY A 134 -32.29 -1.09 -27.37
N ASP A 135 -33.30 -0.95 -28.22
CA ASP A 135 -34.46 -0.07 -27.98
C ASP A 135 -35.18 -0.45 -26.67
N ASP A 136 -35.45 -1.74 -26.46
CA ASP A 136 -36.12 -2.25 -25.25
C ASP A 136 -35.32 -1.97 -23.98
N GLU A 137 -33.99 -2.14 -24.04
CA GLU A 137 -33.08 -1.89 -22.89
C GLU A 137 -33.08 -0.41 -22.50
N ALA A 138 -33.00 0.49 -23.49
CA ALA A 138 -33.07 1.93 -23.26
C ALA A 138 -34.44 2.35 -22.69
N GLU A 139 -35.54 1.79 -23.20
CA GLU A 139 -36.89 2.07 -22.69
C GLU A 139 -37.05 1.63 -21.24
N GLN A 140 -36.61 0.42 -20.91
CA GLN A 140 -36.72 -0.13 -19.55
C GLN A 140 -35.99 0.74 -18.53
N VAL A 141 -34.74 1.12 -18.81
CA VAL A 141 -33.95 1.97 -17.90
C VAL A 141 -34.53 3.37 -17.80
N TYR A 142 -35.05 3.93 -18.91
CA TYR A 142 -35.75 5.21 -18.90
C TYR A 142 -36.99 5.18 -17.99
N GLN A 143 -37.87 4.19 -18.15
CA GLN A 143 -39.09 4.07 -17.35
C GLN A 143 -38.75 3.85 -15.88
N PHE A 144 -37.75 3.01 -15.59
CA PHE A 144 -37.27 2.81 -14.23
C PHE A 144 -36.81 4.12 -13.59
N ALA A 145 -35.92 4.86 -14.24
CA ALA A 145 -35.43 6.15 -13.75
C ALA A 145 -36.55 7.18 -13.55
N LYS A 146 -37.55 7.19 -14.45
CA LYS A 146 -38.73 8.05 -14.32
C LYS A 146 -39.56 7.70 -13.09
N SER A 147 -39.88 6.43 -12.88
CA SER A 147 -40.59 5.99 -11.67
C SER A 147 -39.83 6.35 -10.39
N ARG A 148 -38.49 6.29 -10.41
CA ARG A 148 -37.65 6.71 -9.28
C ARG A 148 -37.72 8.21 -9.02
N LEU A 149 -37.73 9.02 -10.07
CA LEU A 149 -37.88 10.47 -9.93
C LEU A 149 -39.24 10.82 -9.35
N ASP A 150 -40.33 10.21 -9.85
CA ASP A 150 -41.68 10.45 -9.38
C ASP A 150 -41.81 10.15 -7.88
N LEU A 151 -41.25 9.02 -7.41
CA LEU A 151 -41.19 8.68 -5.99
C LEU A 151 -40.41 9.71 -5.17
N SER A 152 -39.24 10.15 -5.65
CA SER A 152 -38.45 11.16 -4.95
C SER A 152 -39.15 12.52 -4.89
N GLN A 153 -39.93 12.89 -5.90
CA GLN A 153 -40.71 14.12 -5.86
C GLN A 153 -41.90 14.01 -4.90
N LEU A 154 -42.55 12.85 -4.82
CA LEU A 154 -43.66 12.58 -3.89
C LEU A 154 -43.25 12.66 -2.41
N GLU A 155 -42.05 12.21 -2.08
CA GLU A 155 -41.50 12.27 -0.71
C GLU A 155 -41.36 13.71 -0.15
N GLY A 156 -41.23 14.73 -1.01
CA GLY A 156 -41.25 16.14 -0.60
C GLY A 156 -40.03 16.65 0.17
N ASP A 157 -40.20 17.82 0.80
CA ASP A 157 -39.20 18.47 1.67
C ASP A 157 -39.17 17.83 3.06
N VAL A 158 -38.00 17.83 3.70
CA VAL A 158 -37.79 17.23 5.02
C VAL A 158 -37.86 18.29 6.13
N ASP A 159 -38.50 17.95 7.26
CA ASP A 159 -38.65 18.80 8.45
C ASP A 159 -37.51 18.63 9.48
N ILE A 160 -37.35 19.57 10.42
CA ILE A 160 -36.41 19.51 11.54
C ILE A 160 -36.59 18.29 12.44
N ASN A 161 -37.82 17.78 12.55
CA ASN A 161 -38.12 16.58 13.32
C ASN A 161 -37.89 15.29 12.54
N SER A 162 -37.70 15.39 11.22
CA SER A 162 -37.42 14.25 10.37
C SER A 162 -35.93 13.94 10.44
N LYS A 163 -35.57 13.01 11.33
CA LYS A 163 -34.23 12.41 11.37
C LYS A 163 -34.25 11.06 10.66
N PRO A 164 -33.19 10.72 9.88
CA PRO A 164 -33.03 9.37 9.40
C PRO A 164 -32.86 8.42 10.57
N ASN A 165 -33.29 7.17 10.39
CA ASN A 165 -33.07 6.10 11.35
C ASN A 165 -31.57 6.00 11.68
N GLU A 166 -31.21 5.96 12.96
CA GLU A 166 -29.81 5.84 13.41
C GLU A 166 -29.10 4.62 12.80
N LEU A 167 -29.84 3.53 12.56
CA LEU A 167 -29.32 2.35 11.88
C LEU A 167 -28.93 2.64 10.42
N LEU A 168 -29.68 3.48 9.71
CA LEU A 168 -29.35 3.87 8.33
C LEU A 168 -28.15 4.82 8.28
N ILE A 169 -28.04 5.71 9.26
CA ILE A 169 -26.85 6.59 9.41
C ILE A 169 -25.61 5.72 9.65
N TRP A 170 -25.69 4.78 10.59
CA TRP A 170 -24.63 3.83 10.88
C TRP A 170 -24.27 2.99 9.64
N PHE A 171 -25.26 2.46 8.93
CA PHE A 171 -25.04 1.64 7.74
C PHE A 171 -24.39 2.43 6.59
N ASN A 172 -24.79 3.69 6.38
CA ASN A 172 -24.13 4.55 5.39
C ASN A 172 -22.67 4.84 5.78
N SER A 173 -22.38 5.02 7.07
CA SER A 173 -21.00 5.22 7.56
C SER A 173 -20.15 3.96 7.36
N ILE A 174 -20.65 2.81 7.79
CA ILE A 174 -19.90 1.55 7.77
C ILE A 174 -19.67 1.02 6.35
N SER A 175 -20.57 1.32 5.40
CA SER A 175 -20.42 0.96 3.99
C SER A 175 -19.40 1.83 3.23
N ASN A 176 -18.88 2.89 3.84
CA ASN A 176 -17.76 3.68 3.30
C ASN A 176 -16.38 3.05 3.60
N ASP A 177 -16.32 2.11 4.54
CA ASP A 177 -15.10 1.36 4.83
C ASP A 177 -14.98 0.22 3.80
N GLU A 178 -13.87 0.18 3.06
CA GLU A 178 -13.69 -0.75 1.94
C GLU A 178 -13.77 -2.23 2.38
N ASP A 179 -13.23 -2.55 3.55
CA ASP A 179 -13.18 -3.94 4.03
C ASP A 179 -14.53 -4.36 4.60
N LYS A 180 -15.20 -3.47 5.34
CA LYS A 180 -16.56 -3.74 5.81
C LYS A 180 -17.55 -3.80 4.67
N ARG A 181 -17.38 -2.97 3.63
CA ARG A 181 -18.18 -3.01 2.39
C ARG A 181 -18.11 -4.39 1.73
N LYS A 182 -16.92 -4.98 1.61
CA LYS A 182 -16.75 -6.34 1.05
C LYS A 182 -17.55 -7.38 1.82
N PHE A 183 -17.57 -7.31 3.16
CA PHE A 183 -18.37 -8.23 3.98
C PHE A 183 -19.88 -7.99 3.83
N ILE A 184 -20.33 -6.72 3.94
CA ILE A 184 -21.75 -6.34 3.84
C ILE A 184 -22.36 -6.82 2.53
N PHE A 185 -21.62 -6.72 1.42
CA PHE A 185 -22.03 -7.18 0.10
C PHE A 185 -21.54 -8.59 -0.25
N GLY A 186 -20.95 -9.30 0.72
CA GLY A 186 -20.51 -10.69 0.59
C GLY A 186 -21.64 -11.69 0.81
N SER A 187 -21.41 -12.94 0.39
CA SER A 187 -22.43 -14.00 0.40
C SER A 187 -23.06 -14.26 1.77
N GLU A 188 -22.28 -14.18 2.86
CA GLU A 188 -22.77 -14.43 4.22
C GLU A 188 -23.79 -13.37 4.66
N ALA A 189 -23.42 -12.09 4.56
CA ALA A 189 -24.31 -11.00 4.94
C ALA A 189 -25.57 -10.99 4.06
N GLN A 190 -25.43 -11.26 2.75
CA GLN A 190 -26.58 -11.31 1.84
C GLN A 190 -27.53 -12.47 2.15
N GLN A 191 -27.01 -13.66 2.46
CA GLN A 191 -27.86 -14.78 2.91
C GLN A 191 -28.62 -14.40 4.19
N LYS A 192 -27.99 -13.65 5.09
CA LYS A 192 -28.66 -13.22 6.32
C LYS A 192 -29.79 -12.21 6.08
N LEU A 193 -29.66 -11.35 5.07
CA LEU A 193 -30.72 -10.44 4.65
C LEU A 193 -31.96 -11.21 4.18
N VAL A 194 -31.75 -12.27 3.40
CA VAL A 194 -32.81 -13.19 2.96
C VAL A 194 -33.49 -13.82 4.16
N ASP A 195 -32.71 -14.41 5.08
CA ASP A 195 -33.25 -15.11 6.24
C ASP A 195 -34.11 -14.20 7.13
N LEU A 196 -33.71 -12.92 7.23
CA LEU A 196 -34.41 -11.91 8.03
C LEU A 196 -35.56 -11.23 7.27
N GLY A 197 -35.61 -11.38 5.95
CA GLY A 197 -36.65 -10.90 5.03
C GLY A 197 -36.81 -9.39 4.91
N THR A 198 -36.22 -8.60 5.82
CA THR A 198 -36.38 -7.14 5.86
C THR A 198 -35.03 -6.45 6.00
N PRO A 199 -34.76 -5.41 5.18
CA PRO A 199 -33.54 -4.61 5.28
C PRO A 199 -33.29 -4.02 6.68
N GLY A 200 -34.34 -3.58 7.38
CA GLY A 200 -34.21 -3.00 8.71
C GLY A 200 -33.64 -3.98 9.74
N LEU A 201 -34.15 -5.22 9.78
CA LEU A 201 -33.64 -6.27 10.67
C LEU A 201 -32.23 -6.69 10.28
N TRP A 202 -31.93 -6.74 8.98
CA TRP A 202 -30.59 -7.06 8.48
C TRP A 202 -29.54 -6.01 8.85
N ILE A 203 -29.84 -4.72 8.70
CA ILE A 203 -28.95 -3.65 9.16
C ILE A 203 -28.72 -3.76 10.67
N GLY A 204 -29.79 -4.05 11.43
CA GLY A 204 -29.68 -4.31 12.87
C GLY A 204 -28.74 -5.48 13.18
N TRP A 205 -28.86 -6.58 12.45
CA TRP A 205 -27.98 -7.74 12.58
C TRP A 205 -26.54 -7.41 12.21
N LEU A 206 -26.30 -6.70 11.10
CA LEU A 206 -24.96 -6.25 10.69
C LEU A 206 -24.32 -5.41 11.79
N LYS A 207 -25.09 -4.51 12.41
CA LYS A 207 -24.62 -3.70 13.53
C LYS A 207 -24.20 -4.58 14.70
N SER A 208 -25.06 -5.50 15.13
CA SER A 208 -24.72 -6.45 16.20
C SER A 208 -23.52 -7.33 15.84
N HIS A 209 -23.39 -7.75 14.58
CA HIS A 209 -22.27 -8.57 14.12
C HIS A 209 -20.94 -7.82 14.22
N PHE A 210 -20.88 -6.58 13.71
CA PHE A 210 -19.66 -5.77 13.81
C PHE A 210 -19.37 -5.33 15.24
N ASP A 211 -20.40 -4.95 16.02
CA ASP A 211 -20.24 -4.62 17.44
C ASP A 211 -19.68 -5.83 18.22
N GLN A 212 -20.15 -7.05 17.92
CA GLN A 212 -19.64 -8.28 18.54
C GLN A 212 -18.21 -8.58 18.10
N GLN A 213 -17.88 -8.45 16.81
CA GLN A 213 -16.50 -8.61 16.34
C GLN A 213 -15.56 -7.61 17.02
N GLU A 214 -15.96 -6.34 17.14
CA GLU A 214 -15.17 -5.32 17.81
C GLU A 214 -15.01 -5.63 19.31
N PHE A 215 -16.06 -6.10 19.97
CA PHE A 215 -16.02 -6.56 21.35
C PHE A 215 -15.09 -7.77 21.54
N ASP A 216 -15.16 -8.77 20.66
CA ASP A 216 -14.33 -9.97 20.70
C ASP A 216 -12.86 -9.61 20.46
N LEU A 217 -12.58 -8.76 19.48
CA LEU A 217 -11.25 -8.26 19.18
C LEU A 217 -10.68 -7.44 20.35
N ARG A 218 -11.51 -6.60 20.97
CA ARG A 218 -11.11 -5.82 22.15
C ARG A 218 -10.84 -6.72 23.35
N THR A 219 -11.69 -7.71 23.60
CA THR A 219 -11.52 -8.68 24.69
C THR A 219 -10.25 -9.50 24.47
N LEU A 220 -10.00 -9.94 23.23
CA LEU A 220 -8.77 -10.62 22.86
C LEU A 220 -7.55 -9.71 23.07
N ALA A 221 -7.60 -8.46 22.62
CA ALA A 221 -6.53 -7.50 22.81
C ALA A 221 -6.25 -7.23 24.30
N GLU A 222 -7.28 -7.01 25.11
CA GLU A 222 -7.16 -6.84 26.56
C GLU A 222 -6.54 -8.08 27.22
N SER A 223 -6.96 -9.28 26.81
CA SER A 223 -6.38 -10.54 27.30
C SER A 223 -4.91 -10.70 26.91
N GLU A 224 -4.51 -10.24 25.72
CA GLU A 224 -3.12 -10.31 25.24
C GLU A 224 -2.23 -9.24 25.87
N ILE A 225 -2.77 -8.07 26.20
CA ILE A 225 -2.09 -7.01 26.96
C ILE A 225 -1.83 -7.49 28.40
N ALA A 226 -2.82 -8.14 29.01
CA ALA A 226 -2.72 -8.66 30.38
C ALA A 226 -1.91 -9.96 30.50
N ARG A 227 -1.50 -10.55 29.37
CA ARG A 227 -0.80 -11.84 29.35
C ARG A 227 0.60 -11.72 29.92
N GLU A 228 0.88 -12.50 30.96
CA GLU A 228 2.22 -12.63 31.50
C GLU A 228 3.15 -13.40 30.54
N ARG A 229 4.45 -13.09 30.61
CA ARG A 229 5.46 -13.85 29.87
C ARG A 229 5.47 -15.29 30.39
N PRO A 230 5.36 -16.30 29.52
CA PRO A 230 5.53 -17.71 29.92
C PRO A 230 6.85 -17.90 30.68
N THR A 231 6.81 -18.66 31.77
CA THR A 231 7.98 -18.94 32.63
C THR A 231 8.78 -20.17 32.20
N ASP A 232 8.27 -20.94 31.23
CA ASP A 232 8.88 -22.19 30.79
C ASP A 232 9.71 -21.96 29.52
N ASP A 233 11.03 -21.87 29.71
CA ASP A 233 12.03 -21.47 28.70
C ASP A 233 12.37 -22.56 27.66
N LYS A 234 11.68 -23.71 27.69
CA LYS A 234 12.23 -24.94 27.11
C LYS A 234 11.79 -25.29 25.69
N LYS A 235 10.93 -24.50 25.04
CA LYS A 235 10.57 -24.75 23.64
C LYS A 235 10.08 -23.50 22.91
N PHE A 236 10.64 -23.23 21.74
CA PHE A 236 10.10 -22.26 20.79
C PHE A 236 8.67 -22.67 20.39
N GLU A 237 7.68 -21.90 20.84
CA GLU A 237 6.28 -22.06 20.47
C GLU A 237 5.84 -20.88 19.59
N PRO A 238 5.60 -21.06 18.28
CA PRO A 238 5.24 -19.96 17.39
C PRO A 238 3.86 -19.39 17.78
N LYS A 239 3.76 -18.07 17.89
CA LYS A 239 2.51 -17.36 18.18
C LYS A 239 2.22 -16.24 17.19
N TRP A 240 3.20 -15.37 16.96
CA TRP A 240 3.00 -14.19 16.14
C TRP A 240 3.60 -14.40 14.76
N ARG A 241 2.90 -13.90 13.74
CA ARG A 241 3.45 -13.78 12.40
C ARG A 241 3.36 -12.32 11.96
N MET A 242 4.49 -11.73 11.61
CA MET A 242 4.57 -10.38 11.08
C MET A 242 4.99 -10.45 9.62
N ARG A 243 4.16 -9.90 8.72
CA ARG A 243 4.46 -9.77 7.31
C ARG A 243 4.91 -8.36 7.00
N ILE A 244 6.03 -8.22 6.29
CA ILE A 244 6.48 -6.95 5.73
C ILE A 244 6.61 -7.05 4.22
N LYS A 245 6.49 -5.91 3.55
CA LYS A 245 6.76 -5.75 2.11
C LYS A 245 8.08 -5.02 1.94
N LEU A 246 8.91 -5.52 1.03
CA LEU A 246 10.14 -4.89 0.57
C LEU A 246 10.10 -4.76 -0.96
N ASP A 247 10.66 -3.67 -1.45
CA ASP A 247 10.83 -3.36 -2.86
C ASP A 247 12.33 -3.33 -3.19
N SER A 248 12.70 -3.95 -4.31
CA SER A 248 14.08 -4.09 -4.79
C SER A 248 14.32 -3.19 -6.00
N GLN A 249 15.29 -2.27 -5.91
CA GLN A 249 15.75 -1.50 -7.08
C GLN A 249 16.80 -2.26 -7.91
N SER A 250 17.41 -3.28 -7.31
CA SER A 250 18.62 -3.92 -7.81
C SER A 250 18.34 -5.27 -8.47
N HIS A 251 17.54 -6.11 -7.81
CA HIS A 251 17.36 -7.51 -8.16
C HIS A 251 15.92 -7.82 -8.58
N SER A 252 15.79 -8.67 -9.59
CA SER A 252 14.57 -9.45 -9.82
C SER A 252 14.54 -10.71 -8.94
N ILE A 253 13.35 -11.15 -8.55
CA ILE A 253 13.13 -12.23 -7.57
C ILE A 253 12.42 -13.39 -8.25
N ARG A 254 13.03 -14.58 -8.19
CA ARG A 254 12.48 -15.80 -8.80
C ARG A 254 11.85 -16.72 -7.76
N HIS A 255 10.77 -17.40 -8.16
CA HIS A 255 10.00 -18.25 -7.26
C HIS A 255 10.82 -19.43 -6.72
N ASN A 256 11.61 -20.09 -7.56
CA ASN A 256 12.44 -21.23 -7.18
C ASN A 256 13.47 -20.89 -6.08
N VAL A 257 14.09 -19.70 -6.14
CA VAL A 257 15.06 -19.23 -5.14
C VAL A 257 14.40 -19.04 -3.78
N VAL A 258 13.22 -18.41 -3.77
CA VAL A 258 12.40 -18.24 -2.56
C VAL A 258 11.95 -19.58 -1.99
N THR A 259 11.51 -20.52 -2.84
CA THR A 259 11.11 -21.86 -2.41
C THR A 259 12.28 -22.64 -1.80
N SER A 260 13.49 -22.54 -2.38
CA SER A 260 14.68 -23.18 -1.81
C SER A 260 15.00 -22.64 -0.42
N PHE A 261 15.03 -21.31 -0.27
CA PHE A 261 15.23 -20.65 1.02
C PHE A 261 14.21 -21.10 2.07
N ASN A 262 12.92 -21.10 1.71
CA ASN A 262 11.84 -21.51 2.60
C ASN A 262 11.89 -22.98 3.00
N SER A 263 12.61 -23.84 2.26
CA SER A 263 12.76 -25.24 2.65
C SER A 263 13.76 -25.42 3.79
N LYS A 264 14.68 -24.47 3.98
CA LYS A 264 15.79 -24.52 4.94
C LYS A 264 15.52 -23.74 6.23
N TYR A 265 14.81 -22.61 6.14
CA TYR A 265 14.56 -21.72 7.29
C TYR A 265 13.07 -21.65 7.60
N HIS A 266 12.69 -21.76 8.88
CA HIS A 266 11.29 -21.82 9.32
C HIS A 266 10.82 -20.53 10.00
N GLU A 267 11.75 -19.84 10.65
CA GLU A 267 11.58 -18.57 11.35
C GLU A 267 11.29 -17.40 10.41
N ILE A 268 11.83 -17.46 9.18
CA ILE A 268 11.63 -16.47 8.13
C ILE A 268 11.12 -17.18 6.88
N LYS A 269 9.96 -16.76 6.38
CA LYS A 269 9.45 -17.19 5.08
C LYS A 269 9.41 -16.01 4.10
N LEU A 270 9.86 -16.28 2.89
CA LEU A 270 9.89 -15.34 1.79
C LEU A 270 8.75 -15.65 0.83
N THR A 271 8.10 -14.62 0.27
CA THR A 271 7.11 -14.79 -0.80
C THR A 271 7.31 -13.71 -1.84
N ARG A 272 7.31 -14.08 -3.13
CA ARG A 272 7.39 -13.11 -4.21
C ARG A 272 6.06 -12.36 -4.36
N GLY A 273 6.11 -11.05 -4.56
CA GLY A 273 4.93 -10.26 -4.92
C GLY A 273 4.50 -10.40 -6.39
N ALA A 274 3.47 -9.65 -6.76
CA ALA A 274 2.96 -9.63 -8.13
C ALA A 274 4.05 -9.19 -9.13
N THR A 275 4.80 -8.14 -8.80
CA THR A 275 5.95 -7.69 -9.58
C THR A 275 7.22 -8.48 -9.19
N PRO A 276 8.17 -8.69 -10.11
CA PRO A 276 9.40 -9.42 -9.83
C PRO A 276 10.36 -8.67 -8.88
N HIS A 277 10.03 -7.44 -8.47
CA HIS A 277 10.85 -6.62 -7.58
C HIS A 277 10.26 -6.48 -6.17
N VAL A 278 9.13 -7.13 -5.90
CA VAL A 278 8.50 -7.12 -4.57
C VAL A 278 8.79 -8.43 -3.84
N LEU A 279 9.27 -8.31 -2.60
CA LEU A 279 9.48 -9.40 -1.67
C LEU A 279 8.60 -9.21 -0.43
N PHE A 280 7.81 -10.20 -0.08
CA PHE A 280 7.19 -10.30 1.22
C PHE A 280 8.06 -11.16 2.14
N VAL A 281 8.22 -10.72 3.38
CA VAL A 281 8.97 -11.43 4.42
C VAL A 281 8.04 -11.65 5.61
N ASP A 282 7.86 -12.91 5.99
CA ASP A 282 7.09 -13.33 7.15
C ASP A 282 8.05 -13.75 8.26
N PHE A 283 8.07 -13.00 9.34
CA PHE A 283 8.76 -13.37 10.57
C PHE A 283 7.80 -14.11 11.50
N THR A 284 8.26 -15.23 12.06
CA THR A 284 7.53 -15.96 13.09
C THR A 284 8.18 -15.72 14.45
N PHE A 285 7.42 -15.17 15.40
CA PHE A 285 7.87 -14.95 16.77
C PHE A 285 7.22 -15.93 17.73
N GLU A 286 7.96 -16.25 18.79
CA GLU A 286 7.50 -17.13 19.84
C GLU A 286 6.46 -16.50 20.75
N LYS A 287 5.74 -17.36 21.47
CA LYS A 287 4.75 -17.02 22.48
C LYS A 287 5.34 -16.21 23.62
N SER A 288 6.65 -16.27 23.88
CA SER A 288 7.30 -15.48 24.93
C SER A 288 7.23 -13.96 24.66
N VAL A 289 7.22 -13.57 23.38
CA VAL A 289 7.12 -12.17 22.95
C VAL A 289 5.72 -11.65 23.33
N THR A 290 5.68 -10.64 24.20
CA THR A 290 4.41 -9.99 24.59
C THR A 290 3.92 -9.08 23.48
N LEU A 291 2.65 -8.68 23.52
CA LEU A 291 2.13 -7.69 22.56
C LEU A 291 2.89 -6.36 22.66
N HIS A 292 3.34 -5.99 23.87
CA HIS A 292 4.10 -4.77 24.10
C HIS A 292 5.47 -4.79 23.42
N ASP A 293 6.15 -5.94 23.46
CA ASP A 293 7.47 -6.12 22.86
C ASP A 293 7.39 -6.41 21.36
N LEU A 294 6.24 -6.90 20.85
CA LEU A 294 6.09 -7.38 19.47
C LEU A 294 6.45 -6.30 18.44
N TRP A 295 6.10 -5.05 18.71
CA TRP A 295 6.46 -3.93 17.83
C TRP A 295 7.97 -3.76 17.73
N ASP A 296 8.66 -3.62 18.87
CA ASP A 296 10.11 -3.37 18.90
C ASP A 296 10.89 -4.58 18.39
N CYS A 297 10.51 -5.79 18.80
CA CYS A 297 11.09 -7.04 18.30
C CYS A 297 10.91 -7.16 16.79
N GLY A 298 9.68 -6.92 16.30
CA GLY A 298 9.35 -6.98 14.89
C GLY A 298 10.12 -5.97 14.06
N PHE A 299 10.19 -4.72 14.54
CA PHE A 299 10.92 -3.64 13.89
C PHE A 299 12.42 -3.90 13.86
N LEU A 300 13.01 -4.39 14.96
CA LEU A 300 14.42 -4.75 15.02
C LEU A 300 14.77 -5.88 14.03
N HIS A 301 14.03 -7.00 14.05
CA HIS A 301 14.26 -8.13 13.14
C HIS A 301 14.15 -7.67 11.68
N THR A 302 13.14 -6.87 11.40
CA THR A 302 12.89 -6.28 10.09
C THR A 302 14.08 -5.41 9.65
N LYS A 303 14.58 -4.51 10.51
CA LYS A 303 15.74 -3.66 10.22
C LYS A 303 17.01 -4.46 9.94
N LEU A 304 17.31 -5.44 10.80
CA LEU A 304 18.50 -6.26 10.67
C LEU A 304 18.42 -7.16 9.43
N PHE A 305 17.26 -7.72 9.12
CA PHE A 305 17.09 -8.55 7.92
C PHE A 305 17.22 -7.74 6.64
N VAL A 306 16.68 -6.51 6.60
CA VAL A 306 16.88 -5.62 5.45
C VAL A 306 18.36 -5.25 5.29
N ALA A 307 19.08 -4.92 6.37
CA ALA A 307 20.52 -4.72 6.28
C ALA A 307 21.25 -5.96 5.76
N ALA A 308 20.91 -7.13 6.30
CA ALA A 308 21.50 -8.39 5.91
C ALA A 308 21.25 -8.73 4.44
N LEU A 309 20.03 -8.49 3.93
CA LEU A 309 19.72 -8.60 2.50
C LEU A 309 20.60 -7.67 1.65
N ASN A 310 20.77 -6.42 2.06
CA ASN A 310 21.61 -5.45 1.34
C ASN A 310 23.10 -5.79 1.38
N ILE A 311 23.55 -6.48 2.44
CA ILE A 311 24.94 -6.95 2.58
C ILE A 311 25.15 -8.21 1.76
N GLY A 312 24.31 -9.24 1.95
CA GLY A 312 24.46 -10.55 1.33
C GLY A 312 24.20 -10.56 -0.18
N SER A 313 23.32 -9.70 -0.68
CA SER A 313 23.06 -9.54 -2.13
C SER A 313 23.89 -8.45 -2.80
N ASN A 314 24.63 -7.65 -2.01
CA ASN A 314 25.30 -6.45 -2.50
C ASN A 314 24.37 -5.45 -3.24
N GLY A 315 23.05 -5.60 -3.13
CA GLY A 315 22.03 -4.83 -3.84
C GLY A 315 21.50 -3.63 -3.06
N PHE A 316 20.35 -3.14 -3.51
CA PHE A 316 19.51 -2.18 -2.81
C PHE A 316 18.06 -2.68 -2.72
N ILE A 317 17.63 -3.01 -1.49
CA ILE A 317 16.31 -3.54 -1.15
C ILE A 317 15.80 -2.79 0.09
N TYR A 318 14.61 -2.21 0.06
CA TYR A 318 14.10 -1.39 1.17
C TYR A 318 12.56 -1.37 1.22
N TRP A 319 11.96 -0.86 2.31
CA TRP A 319 10.48 -0.79 2.45
C TRP A 319 9.81 0.17 1.46
N ASN A 320 10.47 1.29 1.18
CA ASN A 320 9.99 2.34 0.29
C ASN A 320 11.16 2.81 -0.56
N LEU A 321 10.95 2.90 -1.86
CA LEU A 321 11.95 3.37 -2.80
C LEU A 321 11.71 4.85 -3.12
N PRO A 322 12.77 5.65 -3.35
CA PRO A 322 12.60 7.02 -3.79
C PRO A 322 11.87 7.07 -5.14
N LEU A 323 10.85 7.93 -5.22
CA LEU A 323 9.93 8.02 -6.37
C LEU A 323 10.45 9.03 -7.41
N ASP A 324 10.85 10.20 -6.94
CA ASP A 324 11.23 11.33 -7.78
C ASP A 324 12.75 11.32 -8.03
N LEU A 325 13.18 10.58 -9.05
CA LEU A 325 14.61 10.31 -9.31
C LEU A 325 15.24 11.23 -10.37
N ASP A 326 14.45 11.74 -11.31
CA ASP A 326 14.91 12.60 -12.42
C ASP A 326 13.91 13.71 -12.81
N LYS A 327 12.71 13.73 -12.24
CA LYS A 327 11.61 14.65 -12.58
C LYS A 327 10.72 14.91 -11.34
N TYR A 328 10.34 16.17 -11.09
CA TYR A 328 9.46 16.59 -9.99
C TYR A 328 8.16 17.28 -10.43
N TYR A 329 8.01 17.61 -11.71
CA TYR A 329 6.86 18.36 -12.24
C TYR A 329 5.93 17.42 -13.01
N GLU A 330 4.65 17.77 -13.23
CA GLU A 330 3.77 16.95 -14.06
C GLU A 330 3.90 17.31 -15.54
N ASN A 331 3.71 18.59 -15.87
CA ASN A 331 3.88 19.16 -17.20
C ASN A 331 4.68 20.47 -17.16
N ILE A 332 5.38 20.77 -18.26
CA ILE A 332 5.93 22.08 -18.55
C ILE A 332 5.40 22.44 -19.94
N THR A 333 4.75 23.59 -20.07
CA THR A 333 4.27 24.10 -21.34
C THR A 333 4.98 25.41 -21.62
N ASP A 334 5.67 25.49 -22.75
CA ASP A 334 6.14 26.74 -23.31
C ASP A 334 4.92 27.52 -23.81
N LEU A 335 4.60 28.63 -23.14
CA LEU A 335 3.41 29.42 -23.44
C LEU A 335 3.54 30.22 -24.73
N ASP A 336 4.76 30.55 -25.17
CA ASP A 336 4.99 31.33 -26.38
C ASP A 336 4.79 30.47 -27.64
N ASN A 337 5.21 29.21 -27.56
CA ASN A 337 5.12 28.25 -28.67
C ASN A 337 4.00 27.20 -28.49
N ASN A 338 3.26 27.26 -27.38
CA ASN A 338 2.23 26.30 -26.96
C ASN A 338 2.69 24.83 -27.01
N ASN A 339 3.97 24.58 -26.71
CA ASN A 339 4.60 23.27 -26.81
C ASN A 339 4.85 22.66 -25.43
N LYS A 340 4.66 21.34 -25.30
CA LYS A 340 5.02 20.61 -24.08
C LYS A 340 6.52 20.33 -24.06
N LEU A 341 7.19 20.72 -22.99
CA LEU A 341 8.60 20.47 -22.75
C LEU A 341 8.79 19.34 -21.73
N THR A 342 9.90 18.60 -21.89
CA THR A 342 10.33 17.60 -20.92
C THR A 342 11.76 17.93 -20.48
N LEU A 343 11.91 18.37 -19.24
CA LEU A 343 13.17 18.51 -18.53
C LEU A 343 13.42 17.31 -17.62
N LYS A 344 14.66 16.80 -17.58
CA LYS A 344 15.08 15.78 -16.63
C LYS A 344 16.45 16.15 -16.08
N LEU A 345 16.78 15.67 -14.89
CA LEU A 345 18.15 15.75 -14.41
C LEU A 345 19.10 15.04 -15.40
N ALA A 346 20.24 15.68 -15.68
CA ALA A 346 21.26 15.13 -16.58
C ALA A 346 21.79 13.78 -16.07
N SER A 347 21.93 13.63 -14.76
CA SER A 347 22.20 12.38 -14.07
C SER A 347 21.02 12.00 -13.19
N LYS A 348 20.32 10.92 -13.56
CA LYS A 348 19.27 10.33 -12.73
C LYS A 348 19.86 9.93 -11.37
N LEU A 349 19.13 10.19 -10.29
CA LEU A 349 19.50 9.78 -8.92
C LEU A 349 19.22 8.29 -8.69
N ALA A 350 19.74 7.46 -9.59
CA ALA A 350 19.68 6.02 -9.50
C ALA A 350 20.99 5.45 -10.06
N VAL A 351 21.47 4.38 -9.44
CA VAL A 351 22.46 3.53 -10.08
C VAL A 351 21.77 2.73 -11.18
N ALA A 352 22.49 2.46 -12.26
CA ALA A 352 21.97 1.78 -13.45
C ALA A 352 21.77 0.27 -13.23
N TRP A 353 21.08 -0.13 -12.15
CA TRP A 353 20.79 -1.53 -11.81
C TRP A 353 20.10 -2.30 -12.94
N GLN A 354 19.24 -1.61 -13.70
CA GLN A 354 18.49 -2.19 -14.81
C GLN A 354 19.39 -2.64 -15.96
N ALA A 355 20.57 -2.02 -16.13
CA ALA A 355 21.55 -2.45 -17.11
C ALA A 355 22.25 -3.76 -16.71
N GLU A 356 22.38 -4.01 -15.40
CA GLU A 356 23.05 -5.20 -14.84
C GLU A 356 22.11 -6.43 -14.76
N GLN A 357 20.80 -6.25 -14.95
CA GLN A 357 19.77 -7.32 -14.94
C GLN A 357 19.94 -8.33 -13.78
N MET A 358 20.30 -7.85 -12.59
CA MET A 358 20.62 -8.72 -11.47
C MET A 358 19.40 -9.57 -11.05
N THR A 359 19.65 -10.81 -10.70
CA THR A 359 18.65 -11.74 -10.17
C THR A 359 19.10 -12.17 -8.78
N LEU A 360 18.22 -12.06 -7.79
CA LEU A 360 18.52 -12.53 -6.44
C LEU A 360 18.74 -14.05 -6.46
N THR A 361 19.92 -14.48 -6.05
CA THR A 361 20.36 -15.87 -6.08
C THR A 361 20.15 -16.58 -4.74
N GLU A 362 20.23 -17.91 -4.74
CA GLU A 362 20.16 -18.70 -3.51
C GLU A 362 21.37 -18.44 -2.60
N GLU A 363 22.55 -18.23 -3.19
CA GLU A 363 23.77 -17.88 -2.46
C GLU A 363 23.61 -16.55 -1.71
N GLU A 364 23.14 -15.51 -2.39
CA GLU A 364 22.93 -14.20 -1.78
C GLU A 364 21.92 -14.26 -0.63
N LEU A 365 20.87 -15.09 -0.73
CA LEU A 365 19.94 -15.33 0.37
C LEU A 365 20.58 -16.08 1.54
N HIS A 366 21.48 -17.02 1.28
CA HIS A 366 22.25 -17.70 2.33
C HIS A 366 23.22 -16.74 3.04
N LEU A 367 23.96 -15.93 2.29
CA LEU A 367 24.82 -14.88 2.84
C LEU A 367 24.00 -13.85 3.63
N SER A 368 22.78 -13.53 3.16
CA SER A 368 21.85 -12.67 3.89
C SER A 368 21.39 -13.30 5.19
N LYS A 369 21.07 -14.59 5.23
CA LYS A 369 20.72 -15.28 6.48
C LYS A 369 21.90 -15.35 7.45
N LEU A 370 23.08 -15.70 6.96
CA LEU A 370 24.31 -15.71 7.75
C LEU A 370 24.58 -14.35 8.39
N THR A 371 24.47 -13.29 7.58
CA THR A 371 24.63 -11.92 8.06
C THR A 371 23.54 -11.56 9.06
N PHE A 372 22.30 -11.96 8.82
CA PHE A 372 21.19 -11.69 9.75
C PHE A 372 21.44 -12.33 11.12
N ASP A 373 21.92 -13.57 11.16
CA ASP A 373 22.25 -14.26 12.41
C ASP A 373 23.39 -13.59 13.16
N TYR A 374 24.41 -13.09 12.44
CA TYR A 374 25.46 -12.26 13.02
C TYR A 374 24.94 -10.93 13.56
N LEU A 375 24.02 -10.26 12.85
CA LEU A 375 23.46 -8.99 13.26
C LEU A 375 22.53 -9.10 14.48
N LEU A 376 21.82 -10.24 14.62
CA LEU A 376 20.98 -10.52 15.79
C LEU A 376 21.81 -10.79 17.05
N ASP A 377 22.93 -11.48 16.89
CA ASP A 377 23.84 -11.83 17.97
C ASP A 377 25.27 -11.46 17.54
N PRO A 378 25.70 -10.21 17.69
CA PRO A 378 27.05 -9.81 17.30
C PRO A 378 28.12 -10.44 18.21
N LEU A 379 29.37 -10.50 17.73
CA LEU A 379 30.50 -11.03 18.52
C LEU A 379 30.76 -10.22 19.79
N HIS A 380 30.52 -8.89 19.74
CA HIS A 380 30.58 -8.02 20.90
C HIS A 380 29.33 -7.14 20.99
N LYS A 381 28.87 -6.86 22.21
CA LYS A 381 27.71 -5.98 22.44
C LYS A 381 27.90 -4.58 21.84
N ASP A 382 29.13 -4.07 21.87
CA ASP A 382 29.44 -2.74 21.31
C ASP A 382 29.52 -2.72 19.78
N ASP A 383 29.42 -3.87 19.09
CA ASP A 383 29.33 -3.89 17.62
C ASP A 383 28.04 -3.21 17.12
N THR A 384 27.06 -3.04 18.02
CA THR A 384 25.83 -2.28 17.78
C THR A 384 26.09 -0.87 17.24
N ASP A 385 27.22 -0.25 17.57
CA ASP A 385 27.56 1.10 17.11
C ASP A 385 27.74 1.18 15.59
N PHE A 386 28.57 0.32 15.00
CA PHE A 386 28.79 0.36 13.55
C PHE A 386 27.64 -0.28 12.77
N ILE A 387 26.93 -1.24 13.37
CA ILE A 387 25.69 -1.80 12.81
C ILE A 387 24.63 -0.71 12.71
N THR A 388 24.49 0.13 13.74
CA THR A 388 23.56 1.27 13.75
C THR A 388 23.93 2.29 12.69
N ASP A 389 25.21 2.61 12.52
CA ASP A 389 25.67 3.50 11.45
C ASP A 389 25.29 2.95 10.05
N TYR A 390 25.50 1.65 9.80
CA TYR A 390 25.13 1.02 8.53
C TYR A 390 23.61 1.06 8.28
N LEU A 391 22.81 0.76 9.30
CA LEU A 391 21.35 0.81 9.23
C LEU A 391 20.84 2.22 8.91
N ASN A 392 21.40 3.22 9.58
CA ASN A 392 21.05 4.61 9.36
C ASN A 392 21.50 5.09 7.98
N ALA A 393 22.68 4.67 7.51
CA ALA A 393 23.16 4.96 6.16
C ALA A 393 22.20 4.43 5.08
N LEU A 394 21.67 3.21 5.25
CA LEU A 394 20.64 2.64 4.36
C LEU A 394 19.34 3.46 4.41
N ALA A 395 18.90 3.88 5.59
CA ALA A 395 17.70 4.69 5.74
C ALA A 395 17.84 6.04 5.05
N ILE A 396 18.98 6.71 5.20
CA ILE A 396 19.30 7.96 4.54
C ILE A 396 19.35 7.77 3.01
N LEU A 397 20.00 6.71 2.54
CA LEU A 397 20.06 6.38 1.11
C LEU A 397 18.65 6.20 0.51
N ALA A 398 17.77 5.49 1.22
CA ALA A 398 16.39 5.26 0.78
C ALA A 398 15.50 6.52 0.82
N LYS A 399 15.93 7.56 1.53
CA LYS A 399 15.25 8.86 1.59
C LYS A 399 15.91 9.91 0.70
N SER A 400 16.94 9.54 -0.06
CA SER A 400 17.61 10.44 -0.98
C SER A 400 16.88 10.49 -2.32
N ASP A 401 16.38 11.66 -2.68
CA ASP A 401 15.70 11.94 -3.94
C ASP A 401 16.01 13.37 -4.43
N ILE A 402 15.32 13.85 -5.47
CA ILE A 402 15.58 15.19 -6.01
C ILE A 402 15.21 16.33 -5.06
N HIS A 403 14.31 16.09 -4.10
CA HIS A 403 13.89 17.07 -3.10
C HIS A 403 14.84 17.09 -1.90
N CYS A 404 15.44 15.95 -1.57
CA CYS A 404 16.38 15.81 -0.47
C CYS A 404 17.62 15.00 -0.87
N ARG A 405 18.69 15.72 -1.25
CA ARG A 405 19.99 15.16 -1.64
C ARG A 405 20.81 14.81 -0.40
N LEU A 406 20.92 13.52 -0.08
CA LEU A 406 21.55 13.02 1.14
C LEU A 406 22.76 12.12 0.89
N GLU A 407 23.39 12.24 -0.28
CA GLU A 407 24.54 11.41 -0.67
C GLU A 407 25.72 11.56 0.29
N MET A 408 26.06 12.78 0.69
CA MET A 408 27.17 13.03 1.61
C MET A 408 26.94 12.38 2.98
N GLN A 409 25.72 12.49 3.50
CA GLN A 409 25.34 11.92 4.79
C GLN A 409 25.34 10.39 4.73
N SER A 410 24.76 9.81 3.67
CA SER A 410 24.74 8.36 3.48
C SER A 410 26.16 7.80 3.34
N PHE A 411 27.00 8.43 2.52
CA PHE A 411 28.42 8.07 2.37
C PHE A 411 29.17 8.14 3.69
N GLY A 412 29.04 9.27 4.41
CA GLY A 412 29.72 9.48 5.69
C GLY A 412 29.34 8.43 6.73
N MET A 413 28.07 8.01 6.78
CA MET A 413 27.62 6.96 7.69
C MET A 413 28.11 5.57 7.29
N PHE A 414 28.13 5.22 5.99
CA PHE A 414 28.74 3.95 5.54
C PHE A 414 30.24 3.91 5.82
N TYR A 415 30.95 5.03 5.60
CA TYR A 415 32.36 5.15 5.93
C TYR A 415 32.60 5.04 7.44
N SER A 416 31.80 5.72 8.27
CA SER A 416 31.86 5.61 9.73
C SER A 416 31.68 4.17 10.20
N ALA A 417 30.68 3.46 9.67
CA ALA A 417 30.44 2.05 9.97
C ALA A 417 31.67 1.18 9.62
N PHE A 418 32.21 1.35 8.41
CA PHE A 418 33.41 0.62 7.98
C PHE A 418 34.62 0.92 8.86
N LYS A 419 34.91 2.21 9.11
CA LYS A 419 36.00 2.66 9.97
C LYS A 419 35.91 2.03 11.36
N LYS A 420 34.76 2.17 12.03
CA LYS A 420 34.54 1.64 13.38
C LYS A 420 34.75 0.12 13.43
N ALA A 421 34.22 -0.60 12.44
CA ALA A 421 34.37 -2.05 12.36
C ALA A 421 35.84 -2.48 12.11
N VAL A 422 36.55 -1.82 11.19
CA VAL A 422 37.96 -2.16 10.90
C VAL A 422 38.86 -1.84 12.08
N THR A 423 38.75 -0.63 12.66
CA THR A 423 39.56 -0.22 13.82
C THR A 423 39.34 -1.16 15.01
N ARG A 424 38.10 -1.58 15.28
CA ARG A 424 37.79 -2.49 16.39
C ARG A 424 38.44 -3.86 16.21
N TYR A 425 38.25 -4.48 15.05
CA TYR A 425 38.65 -5.86 14.82
C TYR A 425 40.10 -6.04 14.36
N GLN A 426 40.71 -4.99 13.81
CA GLN A 426 42.10 -5.03 13.35
C GLN A 426 43.03 -4.23 14.26
N CYS A 427 42.50 -3.57 15.30
CA CYS A 427 43.25 -2.75 16.26
C CYS A 427 44.17 -1.71 15.58
N CYS A 428 43.74 -1.13 14.46
CA CYS A 428 44.54 -0.21 13.66
C CYS A 428 44.17 1.25 13.89
N ALA A 429 45.13 2.16 13.70
CA ALA A 429 44.89 3.60 13.76
C ALA A 429 44.13 4.10 12.52
N GLU A 430 43.53 5.29 12.60
CA GLU A 430 42.75 5.87 11.49
C GLU A 430 43.54 6.00 10.16
N PRO A 431 44.81 6.44 10.16
CA PRO A 431 45.61 6.49 8.92
C PRO A 431 45.87 5.13 8.28
N GLU A 432 45.73 4.03 9.04
CA GLU A 432 46.02 2.67 8.60
C GLU A 432 44.79 1.97 8.01
N ILE A 433 43.59 2.53 8.20
CA ILE A 433 42.31 1.93 7.78
C ILE A 433 42.32 1.54 6.31
N LYS A 434 42.91 2.37 5.44
CA LYS A 434 43.00 2.08 4.00
C LYS A 434 43.78 0.80 3.72
N VAL A 435 45.00 0.71 4.25
CA VAL A 435 45.88 -0.45 4.02
C VAL A 435 45.33 -1.70 4.70
N VAL A 436 44.94 -1.57 5.97
CA VAL A 436 44.45 -2.69 6.78
C VAL A 436 43.11 -3.17 6.25
N GLY A 437 42.16 -2.27 5.98
CA GLY A 437 40.84 -2.59 5.44
C GLY A 437 40.93 -3.33 4.10
N TYR A 438 41.75 -2.85 3.15
CA TYR A 438 41.95 -3.56 1.90
C TYR A 438 42.54 -4.96 2.12
N SER A 439 43.50 -5.11 3.04
CA SER A 439 44.12 -6.42 3.33
C SER A 439 43.13 -7.49 3.83
N GLN A 440 41.99 -7.06 4.38
CA GLN A 440 40.90 -7.94 4.81
C GLN A 440 39.92 -8.25 3.68
N LEU A 441 39.81 -7.35 2.70
CA LEU A 441 38.87 -7.45 1.58
C LEU A 441 39.50 -7.85 0.24
N GLN A 442 40.82 -8.00 0.16
CA GLN A 442 41.54 -8.27 -1.10
C GLN A 442 41.07 -9.56 -1.81
N GLY A 443 40.52 -10.53 -1.08
CA GLY A 443 39.96 -11.74 -1.66
C GLY A 443 38.53 -11.58 -2.15
N VAL A 444 37.87 -10.45 -1.88
CA VAL A 444 36.50 -10.11 -2.31
C VAL A 444 36.52 -8.98 -3.33
N LEU A 445 37.39 -7.99 -3.16
CA LEU A 445 37.50 -6.81 -4.02
C LEU A 445 38.57 -6.98 -5.10
N LYS A 446 38.19 -6.72 -6.35
CA LYS A 446 39.06 -6.89 -7.53
C LYS A 446 39.95 -5.68 -7.85
N ASN A 447 39.58 -4.48 -7.39
CA ASN A 447 40.24 -3.23 -7.79
C ASN A 447 40.67 -2.43 -6.55
N LYS A 448 41.98 -2.44 -6.28
CA LYS A 448 42.57 -1.69 -5.16
C LYS A 448 42.46 -0.18 -5.37
N ASP A 449 42.75 0.32 -6.56
CA ASP A 449 42.75 1.76 -6.83
C ASP A 449 41.35 2.37 -6.62
N ALA A 450 40.31 1.64 -7.05
CA ALA A 450 38.92 2.05 -6.80
C ALA A 450 38.55 2.03 -5.30
N PHE A 451 39.13 1.11 -4.52
CA PHE A 451 38.95 1.10 -3.07
C PHE A 451 39.68 2.27 -2.42
N ASP A 452 40.95 2.48 -2.77
CA ASP A 452 41.81 3.52 -2.20
C ASP A 452 41.20 4.91 -2.43
N ASN A 453 40.73 5.20 -3.65
CA ASN A 453 40.07 6.47 -3.97
C ASN A 453 38.85 6.76 -3.08
N ILE A 454 38.01 5.76 -2.84
CA ILE A 454 36.79 5.92 -2.03
C ILE A 454 37.14 6.10 -0.55
N ILE A 455 38.12 5.36 -0.03
CA ILE A 455 38.55 5.51 1.36
C ILE A 455 39.23 6.86 1.58
N ASP A 456 39.97 7.38 0.60
CA ASP A 456 40.60 8.70 0.69
C ASP A 456 39.57 9.84 0.79
N ILE A 457 38.43 9.73 0.09
CA ILE A 457 37.28 10.65 0.27
C ILE A 457 36.77 10.56 1.71
N GLY A 458 36.63 9.35 2.26
CA GLY A 458 36.19 9.15 3.66
C GLY A 458 37.14 9.75 4.69
N LEU A 459 38.44 9.58 4.51
CA LEU A 459 39.49 10.11 5.40
C LEU A 459 39.52 11.64 5.41
N THR A 460 39.22 12.27 4.28
CA THR A 460 39.27 13.74 4.12
C THR A 460 37.91 14.42 4.27
N LEU A 461 36.83 13.66 4.53
CA LEU A 461 35.45 14.15 4.55
C LEU A 461 35.21 15.29 5.55
N ALA A 462 35.96 15.33 6.66
CA ALA A 462 35.83 16.38 7.68
C ALA A 462 36.63 17.66 7.36
N SER A 463 37.64 17.57 6.48
CA SER A 463 38.60 18.64 6.20
C SER A 463 38.42 19.26 4.81
N GLU A 464 37.80 18.54 3.88
CA GLU A 464 37.68 18.94 2.48
C GLU A 464 36.22 18.97 2.02
N HIS A 465 35.93 19.85 1.05
CA HIS A 465 34.61 19.90 0.43
C HIS A 465 34.53 18.91 -0.73
N HIS A 466 33.71 17.88 -0.57
CA HIS A 466 33.49 16.84 -1.58
C HIS A 466 32.07 16.89 -2.12
N VAL A 467 31.92 16.78 -3.44
CA VAL A 467 30.63 16.55 -4.08
C VAL A 467 30.46 15.05 -4.27
N ILE A 468 29.77 14.41 -3.31
CA ILE A 468 29.58 12.96 -3.31
C ILE A 468 28.49 12.55 -4.29
N THR A 469 28.82 11.58 -5.15
CA THR A 469 27.93 10.95 -6.12
C THR A 469 27.29 9.68 -5.56
N LEU A 470 26.14 9.29 -6.11
CA LEU A 470 25.49 8.02 -5.76
C LEU A 470 26.41 6.80 -5.98
N LYS A 471 27.28 6.84 -7.00
CA LYS A 471 28.23 5.75 -7.26
C LYS A 471 29.23 5.57 -6.12
N GLU A 472 29.71 6.67 -5.54
CA GLU A 472 30.62 6.64 -4.40
C GLU A 472 29.91 6.16 -3.12
N VAL A 473 28.66 6.58 -2.91
CA VAL A 473 27.81 6.07 -1.81
C VAL A 473 27.67 4.56 -1.92
N PHE A 474 27.33 4.05 -3.10
CA PHE A 474 27.20 2.61 -3.32
C PHE A 474 28.53 1.89 -3.13
N ALA A 475 29.64 2.38 -3.71
CA ALA A 475 30.95 1.76 -3.49
C ALA A 475 31.29 1.64 -1.99
N MET A 476 31.10 2.71 -1.22
CA MET A 476 31.33 2.69 0.24
C MET A 476 30.37 1.73 0.96
N LYS A 477 29.09 1.66 0.57
CA LYS A 477 28.15 0.64 1.05
C LYS A 477 28.67 -0.77 0.79
N GLN A 478 29.16 -1.06 -0.42
CA GLN A 478 29.65 -2.40 -0.79
C GLN A 478 30.88 -2.79 0.04
N TYR A 479 31.82 -1.88 0.24
CA TYR A 479 33.02 -2.14 1.06
C TYR A 479 32.68 -2.37 2.53
N CYS A 480 31.78 -1.55 3.07
CA CYS A 480 31.27 -1.74 4.43
C CYS A 480 30.56 -3.08 4.59
N GLY A 481 29.63 -3.40 3.67
CA GLY A 481 28.89 -4.65 3.67
C GLY A 481 29.80 -5.87 3.54
N ALA A 482 30.77 -5.85 2.63
CA ALA A 482 31.74 -6.94 2.46
C ALA A 482 32.55 -7.21 3.75
N TYR A 483 32.91 -6.16 4.49
CA TYR A 483 33.62 -6.32 5.75
C TYR A 483 32.71 -6.89 6.85
N ILE A 484 31.46 -6.41 6.96
CA ILE A 484 30.49 -6.97 7.91
C ILE A 484 30.20 -8.45 7.60
N LEU A 485 30.04 -8.81 6.32
CA LEU A 485 29.90 -10.20 5.89
C LEU A 485 31.13 -11.03 6.30
N THR A 486 32.34 -10.44 6.21
CA THR A 486 33.57 -11.09 6.69
C THR A 486 33.50 -11.41 8.18
N LEU A 487 32.98 -10.50 9.01
CA LEU A 487 32.78 -10.75 10.43
C LEU A 487 31.74 -11.86 10.68
N ALA A 488 30.66 -11.90 9.90
CA ALA A 488 29.65 -12.95 10.01
C ALA A 488 30.23 -14.34 9.69
N VAL A 489 31.04 -14.45 8.62
CA VAL A 489 31.73 -15.71 8.27
C VAL A 489 32.75 -16.11 9.35
N ARG A 490 33.53 -15.16 9.87
CA ARG A 490 34.48 -15.40 10.98
C ARG A 490 33.77 -15.97 12.21
N LYS A 491 32.62 -15.39 12.57
CA LYS A 491 31.79 -15.90 13.68
C LYS A 491 31.33 -17.33 13.41
N LEU A 492 30.81 -17.61 12.22
CA LEU A 492 30.34 -18.96 11.86
C LEU A 492 31.47 -20.00 11.91
N MET A 493 32.66 -19.64 11.41
CA MET A 493 33.81 -20.54 11.34
C MET A 493 34.59 -20.64 12.66
N GLY A 494 34.35 -19.72 13.61
CA GLY A 494 35.12 -19.64 14.85
C GLY A 494 36.58 -19.18 14.67
N ASP A 495 36.91 -18.58 13.53
CA ASP A 495 38.25 -18.07 13.21
C ASP A 495 38.20 -16.56 12.93
N MET A 496 38.67 -15.75 13.88
CA MET A 496 38.67 -14.29 13.79
C MET A 496 39.71 -13.72 12.81
N ASN A 497 40.68 -14.52 12.38
CA ASN A 497 41.72 -14.11 11.45
C ASN A 497 41.44 -14.57 10.01
N LEU A 498 40.33 -15.28 9.79
CA LEU A 498 39.95 -15.77 8.47
C LEU A 498 39.89 -14.62 7.46
N LYS A 499 40.54 -14.82 6.32
CA LYS A 499 40.45 -13.93 5.16
C LYS A 499 39.62 -14.64 4.08
N ILE A 500 38.52 -14.01 3.70
CA ILE A 500 37.65 -14.52 2.65
C ILE A 500 38.37 -14.41 1.31
N THR A 501 38.33 -15.49 0.53
CA THR A 501 38.77 -15.52 -0.88
C THR A 501 37.54 -15.66 -1.78
N GLN A 502 37.68 -15.45 -3.09
CA GLN A 502 36.55 -15.33 -4.03
C GLN A 502 35.60 -16.54 -4.06
N ASP A 503 36.02 -17.71 -3.55
CA ASP A 503 35.14 -18.85 -3.29
C ASP A 503 34.51 -18.75 -1.89
N LEU A 504 33.46 -17.94 -1.78
CA LEU A 504 32.54 -17.91 -0.61
C LEU A 504 31.64 -19.14 -0.52
N THR A 505 31.82 -20.10 -1.43
CA THR A 505 30.93 -21.23 -1.73
C THR A 505 31.27 -22.53 -0.99
N LYS A 506 32.33 -22.55 -0.17
CA LYS A 506 32.73 -23.74 0.62
C LYS A 506 32.48 -23.59 2.10
#